data_AF-A0A928QIU7-F1
#
_entry.id   AF-A0A928QIU7-F1
#
_cell.length_a   1.000
_cell.length_b   1.000
_cell.length_c   1.000
_cell.angle_alpha   90.00
_cell.angle_beta   90.00
_cell.angle_gamma   90.00
#
_symmetry.space_group_name_H-M   'P 1'
#
loop_
_entity.id
_entity.type
_entity.pdbx_description
1 polymer ?
#
loop_
_entity_poly.entity_id
_entity_poly.type
_entity_poly.pdbx_seq_one_letter_code
_entity_poly.pdbx_strand_id
1 'polypeptide(L)'
;MNRSKTLLVSNILATLYSVYLLCIFGGAIIEAGGADFIDTIGAYFELAFNILGMNSTAVTVLYVILVLLCVHIVTFIIGCLIGWIAYASKKSGTAKLAAILYLIGTICFPVYLFFGLPITIVGFVGSGKQKKINNTTTTI
;
A
#
# COMPACT_ATOMS: atom_id res chain seq x y z
N MET A 1 8.43 26.40 12.43
CA MET A 1 9.04 25.10 12.05
C MET A 1 8.31 24.51 10.85
N ASN A 2 8.96 24.50 9.69
CA ASN A 2 8.35 24.24 8.38
C ASN A 2 8.10 22.74 8.11
N ARG A 3 7.24 22.44 7.13
CA ARG A 3 6.95 21.07 6.68
C ARG A 3 7.32 20.90 5.20
N SER A 4 7.68 19.68 4.82
CA SER A 4 7.99 19.33 3.44
C SER A 4 6.73 19.36 2.56
N LYS A 5 6.63 20.33 1.65
CA LYS A 5 5.55 20.38 0.65
C LYS A 5 5.54 19.14 -0.26
N THR A 6 6.71 18.58 -0.56
CA THR A 6 6.82 17.35 -1.35
C THR A 6 6.26 16.14 -0.58
N LEU A 7 6.45 16.07 0.74
CA LEU A 7 5.85 15.02 1.56
C LEU A 7 4.31 15.13 1.58
N LEU A 8 3.77 16.35 1.63
CA LEU A 8 2.33 16.58 1.51
C LEU A 8 1.79 16.03 0.18
N VAL A 9 2.46 16.35 -0.94
CA VAL A 9 2.05 15.85 -2.27
C VAL A 9 2.08 14.32 -2.32
N SER A 10 3.13 13.68 -1.79
CA SER A 10 3.20 12.20 -1.71
C SER A 10 2.02 11.62 -0.94
N ASN A 11 1.67 12.19 0.22
CA ASN A 11 0.56 11.71 1.02
C ASN A 11 -0.81 11.90 0.35
N ILE A 12 -1.00 12.99 -0.39
CA ILE A 12 -2.23 13.21 -1.17
C ILE A 12 -2.34 12.14 -2.26
N LEU A 13 -1.27 11.89 -3.02
CA LEU A 13 -1.26 10.86 -4.06
C LEU A 13 -1.48 9.47 -3.47
N ALA A 14 -0.83 9.15 -2.34
CA ALA A 14 -1.02 7.89 -1.62
C ALA A 14 -2.47 7.74 -1.14
N THR A 15 -3.09 8.81 -0.66
CA THR A 15 -4.50 8.79 -0.22
C THR A 15 -5.43 8.50 -1.39
N LEU A 16 -5.28 9.23 -2.50
CA LEU A 16 -6.09 9.01 -3.71
C LEU A 16 -5.95 7.56 -4.20
N TYR A 17 -4.73 7.03 -4.20
CA TYR A 17 -4.46 5.67 -4.61
C TYR A 17 -5.02 4.62 -3.64
N SER A 18 -4.87 4.81 -2.33
CA SER A 18 -5.45 3.91 -1.32
C SER A 18 -6.98 3.91 -1.39
N VAL A 19 -7.61 5.07 -1.60
CA VAL A 19 -9.06 5.17 -1.80
C VAL A 19 -9.47 4.43 -3.07
N TYR A 20 -8.75 4.61 -4.19
CA TYR A 20 -9.00 3.87 -5.42
C TYR A 20 -8.95 2.34 -5.20
N LEU A 21 -7.91 1.84 -4.52
CA LEU A 21 -7.79 0.42 -4.19
C LEU A 21 -8.96 -0.08 -3.32
N LEU A 22 -9.34 0.67 -2.29
CA LEU A 22 -10.44 0.32 -1.40
C LEU A 22 -11.80 0.34 -2.12
N CYS A 23 -12.04 1.31 -3.00
CA CYS A 23 -13.28 1.39 -3.76
C CYS A 23 -13.43 0.21 -4.74
N ILE A 24 -12.35 -0.18 -5.43
CA ILE A 24 -12.43 -1.31 -6.37
C ILE A 24 -12.55 -2.64 -5.62
N PHE A 25 -11.60 -2.94 -4.74
CA PHE A 25 -11.53 -4.26 -4.12
C PHE A 25 -12.49 -4.39 -2.93
N GLY A 26 -12.55 -3.38 -2.07
CA GLY A 26 -13.49 -3.35 -0.95
C GLY A 26 -14.94 -3.16 -1.42
N GLY A 27 -15.17 -2.30 -2.42
CA GLY A 27 -16.49 -2.09 -3.01
C GLY A 27 -17.05 -3.37 -3.64
N ALA A 28 -16.24 -4.09 -4.42
CA ALA A 28 -16.66 -5.36 -5.02
C ALA A 28 -17.05 -6.41 -3.96
N ILE A 29 -16.33 -6.47 -2.82
CA ILE A 29 -16.67 -7.37 -1.71
C ILE A 29 -18.02 -6.98 -1.09
N ILE A 30 -18.25 -5.69 -0.84
CA ILE A 30 -19.50 -5.20 -0.24
C ILE A 30 -20.68 -5.46 -1.18
N GLU A 31 -20.52 -5.18 -2.47
CA GLU A 31 -21.53 -5.43 -3.50
C GLU A 31 -21.87 -6.92 -3.61
N ALA A 32 -20.88 -7.79 -3.45
CA ALA A 32 -21.05 -9.24 -3.52
C ALA A 32 -21.63 -9.88 -2.24
N GLY A 33 -21.99 -9.10 -1.20
CA GLY A 33 -22.60 -9.61 0.02
C GLY A 33 -21.70 -9.60 1.27
N GLY A 34 -20.52 -8.97 1.20
CA GLY A 34 -19.69 -8.72 2.38
C GLY A 34 -19.12 -9.98 3.02
N ALA A 35 -19.53 -10.30 4.25
CA ALA A 35 -19.01 -11.46 5.00
C ALA A 35 -19.36 -12.79 4.31
N ASP A 36 -20.60 -12.92 3.83
CA ASP A 36 -21.07 -14.13 3.15
C ASP A 36 -20.27 -14.42 1.87
N PHE A 37 -19.82 -13.35 1.18
CA PHE A 37 -18.94 -13.45 0.02
C PHE A 37 -17.55 -13.98 0.38
N ILE A 38 -16.99 -13.52 1.50
CA ILE A 38 -15.68 -13.97 1.98
C ILE A 38 -15.73 -15.47 2.32
N ASP A 39 -16.78 -15.91 3.00
CA ASP A 39 -16.98 -17.32 3.35
C ASP A 39 -17.14 -18.18 2.09
N THR A 40 -17.91 -17.68 1.11
CA THR A 40 -18.14 -18.35 -0.18
C THR A 40 -16.84 -18.49 -0.98
N ILE A 41 -16.04 -17.43 -1.10
CA ILE A 41 -14.71 -17.49 -1.74
C ILE A 41 -13.81 -18.48 -1.01
N GLY A 42 -13.80 -18.46 0.32
CA GLY A 42 -13.03 -19.41 1.13
C GLY A 42 -13.38 -20.86 0.79
N ALA A 43 -14.66 -21.19 0.73
CA ALA A 43 -15.14 -22.52 0.37
C ALA A 43 -14.73 -22.93 -1.06
N TYR A 44 -14.76 -22.01 -2.02
CA TYR A 44 -14.29 -22.30 -3.38
C TYR A 44 -12.78 -22.56 -3.45
N PHE A 45 -11.98 -21.82 -2.69
CA PHE A 45 -10.54 -22.08 -2.59
C PHE A 45 -10.27 -23.45 -1.97
N GLU A 46 -10.98 -23.80 -0.88
CA GLU A 46 -10.85 -25.11 -0.24
C GLU A 46 -11.23 -26.26 -1.19
N LEU A 47 -12.35 -26.12 -1.92
CA LEU A 47 -12.76 -27.09 -2.93
C LEU A 47 -11.70 -27.22 -4.04
N ALA A 48 -11.16 -26.10 -4.53
CA ALA A 48 -10.12 -26.11 -5.55
C ALA A 48 -8.84 -26.81 -5.05
N PHE A 49 -8.42 -26.56 -3.81
CA PHE A 49 -7.29 -27.25 -3.19
C PHE A 49 -7.52 -28.75 -3.07
N ASN A 50 -8.74 -29.17 -2.71
CA ASN A 50 -9.09 -30.58 -2.55
C ASN A 50 -9.20 -31.35 -3.88
N ILE A 51 -9.72 -30.72 -4.94
CA ILE A 51 -9.89 -31.36 -6.25
C ILE A 51 -8.56 -31.40 -7.03
N LEU A 52 -7.83 -30.29 -7.06
CA LEU A 52 -6.65 -30.14 -7.90
C LEU A 52 -5.35 -30.48 -7.16
N GLY A 53 -5.40 -30.55 -5.83
CA GLY A 53 -4.23 -30.62 -4.96
C GLY A 53 -3.53 -29.27 -4.83
N MET A 54 -3.08 -28.92 -3.61
CA MET A 54 -2.32 -27.69 -3.36
C MET A 54 -1.06 -27.55 -4.24
N ASN A 55 -0.48 -28.69 -4.63
CA ASN A 55 0.74 -28.76 -5.42
C ASN A 55 0.51 -28.55 -6.93
N SER A 56 -0.75 -28.41 -7.37
CA SER A 56 -1.05 -28.08 -8.76
C SER A 56 -0.52 -26.69 -9.09
N THR A 57 0.15 -26.58 -10.23
CA THR A 57 0.73 -25.32 -10.72
C THR A 57 -0.33 -24.23 -10.85
N ALA A 58 -1.52 -24.56 -11.35
CA ALA A 58 -2.60 -23.58 -11.56
C ALA A 58 -3.07 -22.94 -10.25
N VAL A 59 -3.27 -23.77 -9.23
CA VAL A 59 -3.73 -23.34 -7.90
C VAL A 59 -2.65 -22.54 -7.18
N THR A 60 -1.40 -22.98 -7.28
CA THR A 60 -0.26 -22.25 -6.72
C THR A 60 -0.13 -20.85 -7.33
N VAL A 61 -0.23 -20.74 -8.65
CA VAL A 61 -0.15 -19.44 -9.35
C VAL A 61 -1.29 -18.51 -8.92
N LEU A 62 -2.53 -19.01 -8.88
CA LEU A 62 -3.70 -18.23 -8.43
C LEU A 62 -3.51 -17.70 -7.00
N TYR A 63 -3.08 -18.57 -6.08
CA TYR A 63 -2.85 -18.24 -4.69
C TYR A 63 -1.76 -17.18 -4.51
N VAL A 64 -0.63 -17.33 -5.21
CA VAL A 64 0.48 -16.36 -5.16
C VAL A 64 0.03 -14.98 -5.65
N ILE A 65 -0.72 -14.91 -6.74
CA ILE A 65 -1.26 -13.64 -7.27
C ILE A 65 -2.16 -12.96 -6.23
N LEU A 66 -3.07 -13.71 -5.61
CA LEU A 66 -3.96 -13.20 -4.57
C LEU A 66 -3.19 -12.65 -3.38
N VAL A 67 -2.22 -13.40 -2.85
CA VAL A 67 -1.40 -12.98 -1.70
C VAL A 67 -0.60 -11.72 -2.04
N LEU A 68 0.03 -11.66 -3.21
CA LEU A 68 0.78 -10.50 -3.66
C LEU A 68 -0.09 -9.25 -3.81
N LEU A 69 -1.32 -9.41 -4.31
CA LEU A 69 -2.31 -8.35 -4.38
C LEU A 69 -2.71 -7.86 -2.97
N CYS A 70 -3.00 -8.77 -2.05
CA CYS A 70 -3.33 -8.42 -0.66
C CYS A 70 -2.19 -7.66 0.02
N VAL A 71 -0.95 -8.12 -0.15
CA VAL A 71 0.25 -7.43 0.38
C VAL A 71 0.37 -6.03 -0.23
N HIS A 72 0.15 -5.88 -1.53
CA HIS A 72 0.14 -4.57 -2.20
C HIS A 72 -0.87 -3.60 -1.59
N ILE A 73 -2.13 -4.04 -1.43
CA ILE A 73 -3.20 -3.20 -0.87
C ILE A 73 -2.87 -2.79 0.58
N VAL A 74 -2.53 -3.76 1.42
CA VAL A 74 -2.26 -3.53 2.85
C VAL A 74 -1.07 -2.59 3.06
N THR A 75 0.03 -2.83 2.34
CA THR A 75 1.24 -1.99 2.47
C THR A 75 0.99 -0.56 2.00
N PHE A 76 0.19 -0.33 0.96
CA PHE A 76 -0.18 1.02 0.54
C PHE A 76 -1.07 1.74 1.55
N ILE A 77 -2.08 1.06 2.11
CA ILE A 77 -2.98 1.66 3.11
C ILE A 77 -2.19 2.00 4.39
N ILE A 78 -1.41 1.06 4.92
CA ILE A 78 -0.58 1.29 6.11
C ILE A 78 0.46 2.38 5.82
N GLY A 79 1.10 2.33 4.64
CA GLY A 79 2.02 3.37 4.20
C GLY A 79 1.39 4.76 4.20
N CYS A 80 0.15 4.87 3.71
CA CYS A 80 -0.61 6.12 3.66
C CYS A 80 -0.86 6.70 5.06
N LEU A 81 -1.33 5.86 5.98
CA LEU A 81 -1.55 6.25 7.38
C LEU A 81 -0.26 6.69 8.06
N ILE A 82 0.82 5.92 7.91
CA ILE A 82 2.15 6.26 8.45
C ILE A 82 2.68 7.54 7.81
N GLY A 83 2.44 7.77 6.52
CA GLY A 83 2.82 8.98 5.80
C GLY A 83 2.18 10.23 6.39
N TRP A 84 0.87 10.18 6.68
CA TRP A 84 0.17 11.27 7.36
C TRP A 84 0.66 11.50 8.80
N ILE A 85 0.90 10.42 9.55
CA ILE A 85 1.50 10.51 10.90
C ILE A 85 2.89 11.17 10.81
N ALA A 86 3.71 10.80 9.83
CA ALA A 86 5.03 11.38 9.62
C ALA A 86 4.98 12.88 9.27
N TYR A 87 4.02 13.27 8.43
CA TYR A 87 3.81 14.66 8.05
C TYR A 87 3.34 15.52 9.24
N ALA A 88 2.39 15.01 10.04
CA ALA A 88 1.87 15.69 11.22
C ALA A 88 2.96 15.84 12.30
N SER A 89 3.67 14.75 12.59
CA SER A 89 4.74 14.68 13.61
C SER A 89 6.06 15.29 13.16
N LYS A 90 6.21 15.65 11.88
CA LYS A 90 7.44 16.20 11.28
C LYS A 90 8.62 15.22 11.36
N LYS A 91 8.37 13.92 11.52
CA LYS A 91 9.41 12.88 11.67
C LYS A 91 9.84 12.33 10.31
N SER A 92 11.06 12.66 9.89
CA SER A 92 11.61 12.22 8.59
C SER A 92 11.86 10.70 8.51
N GLY A 93 12.18 10.04 9.63
CA GLY A 93 12.34 8.58 9.68
C GLY A 93 11.02 7.85 9.38
N THR A 94 9.93 8.28 10.00
CA THR A 94 8.59 7.75 9.76
C THR A 94 8.13 7.99 8.31
N ALA A 95 8.52 9.13 7.72
CA ALA A 95 8.23 9.42 6.31
C ALA A 95 8.98 8.47 5.36
N LYS A 96 10.21 8.07 5.70
CA LYS A 96 10.95 7.04 4.94
C LYS A 96 10.29 5.68 5.04
N LEU A 97 9.82 5.30 6.23
CA LEU A 97 9.11 4.04 6.43
C LEU A 97 7.86 3.96 5.54
N ALA A 98 7.08 5.04 5.45
CA ALA A 98 5.94 5.11 4.53
C ALA A 98 6.36 4.89 3.07
N ALA A 99 7.44 5.55 2.61
CA ALA A 99 7.95 5.38 1.26
C ALA A 99 8.45 3.96 0.97
N ILE A 100 9.04 3.28 1.96
CA ILE A 100 9.43 1.86 1.86
C ILE A 100 8.20 0.97 1.71
N LEU A 101 7.12 1.23 2.45
CA LEU A 101 5.89 0.46 2.31
C LEU A 101 5.25 0.63 0.93
N TYR A 102 5.25 1.85 0.37
CA TYR A 102 4.83 2.08 -1.02
C TYR A 102 5.69 1.30 -2.01
N LEU A 103 7.01 1.25 -1.79
CA LEU A 103 7.93 0.48 -2.63
C LEU A 103 7.64 -1.02 -2.57
N ILE A 104 7.48 -1.58 -1.36
CA ILE A 104 7.16 -3.00 -1.17
C ILE A 104 5.86 -3.34 -1.89
N GLY A 105 4.81 -2.55 -1.69
CA GLY A 105 3.56 -2.77 -2.40
C GLY A 105 3.75 -2.73 -3.92
N THR A 106 4.48 -1.74 -4.43
CA THR A 106 4.73 -1.59 -5.88
C THR A 106 5.48 -2.80 -6.47
N ILE A 107 6.45 -3.36 -5.74
CA ILE A 107 7.21 -4.54 -6.18
C ILE A 107 6.35 -5.81 -6.10
N CYS A 108 5.54 -5.97 -5.06
CA CYS A 108 4.68 -7.14 -4.90
C CYS A 108 3.63 -7.24 -6.02
N PHE A 109 3.14 -6.12 -6.53
CA PHE A 109 2.14 -6.13 -7.61
C PHE A 109 2.47 -5.10 -8.72
N PRO A 110 3.38 -5.45 -9.64
CA PRO A 110 3.90 -4.52 -10.66
C PRO A 110 2.86 -4.03 -11.68
N VAL A 111 1.68 -4.66 -11.74
CA VAL A 111 0.57 -4.24 -12.61
C VAL A 111 0.17 -2.78 -12.33
N TYR A 112 0.33 -2.31 -11.09
CA TYR A 112 0.04 -0.91 -10.70
C TYR A 112 1.28 -0.01 -10.60
N LEU A 113 2.37 -0.36 -11.27
CA LEU A 113 3.64 0.39 -11.21
C LEU A 113 3.48 1.87 -11.61
N PHE A 114 2.62 2.16 -12.59
CA PHE A 114 2.35 3.54 -13.03
C PHE A 114 1.80 4.45 -11.92
N PHE A 115 1.11 3.89 -10.92
CA PHE A 115 0.62 4.63 -9.76
C PHE A 115 1.61 4.55 -8.60
N GLY A 116 2.09 3.35 -8.29
CA GLY A 116 2.93 3.12 -7.12
C GLY A 116 4.33 3.75 -7.22
N LEU A 117 4.94 3.74 -8.40
CA LEU A 117 6.30 4.25 -8.59
C LEU A 117 6.40 5.77 -8.38
N PRO A 118 5.54 6.63 -9.00
CA PRO A 118 5.56 8.06 -8.71
C PRO A 118 5.35 8.38 -7.23
N ILE A 119 4.41 7.71 -6.56
CA ILE A 119 4.13 7.91 -5.12
C ILE A 119 5.37 7.61 -4.29
N THR A 120 6.02 6.49 -4.57
CA THR A 120 7.24 6.03 -3.90
C THR A 120 8.38 7.02 -4.05
N ILE A 121 8.66 7.47 -5.28
CA ILE A 121 9.73 8.44 -5.58
C ILE A 121 9.47 9.76 -4.83
N VAL A 122 8.27 10.31 -4.94
CA VAL A 122 7.90 11.57 -4.28
C VAL A 122 7.95 11.41 -2.75
N GLY A 123 7.60 10.23 -2.22
CA GLY A 123 7.71 9.89 -0.80
C GLY A 123 9.16 9.92 -0.30
N PHE A 124 10.08 9.27 -1.01
CA PHE A 124 11.50 9.30 -0.66
C PHE A 124 12.08 10.72 -0.72
N VAL A 125 11.79 11.47 -1.78
CA VAL A 125 12.23 12.87 -1.90
C VAL A 125 11.63 13.74 -0.78
N GLY A 126 10.34 13.54 -0.47
CA GLY A 126 9.61 14.23 0.59
C GLY A 126 10.23 13.99 1.96
N SER A 127 10.62 12.75 2.26
CA SER A 127 11.29 12.36 3.50
C SER A 127 12.69 13.01 3.64
N GLY A 128 13.45 13.07 2.54
CA GLY A 128 14.77 13.70 2.50
C GLY A 128 14.69 15.20 2.75
N LYS A 129 13.70 15.87 2.14
CA LYS A 129 13.43 17.30 2.40
C LYS A 129 13.00 17.54 3.85
N GLN A 130 12.15 16.69 4.42
CA GLN A 130 11.76 16.82 5.83
C GLN A 130 12.97 16.67 6.77
N LYS A 131 13.90 15.74 6.47
CA LYS A 131 15.14 15.59 7.25
C LYS A 131 15.98 16.87 7.24
N LYS A 132 16.16 17.50 6.05
CA LYS A 132 16.91 18.76 5.92
C LYS A 132 16.28 19.87 6.75
N ILE A 133 14.95 20.04 6.69
CA ILE A 133 14.22 21.05 7.47
C ILE A 133 14.41 20.86 8.97
N ASN A 134 14.32 19.62 9.45
CA ASN A 134 14.51 19.31 10.86
C ASN A 134 15.92 19.69 11.33
N ASN A 135 16.96 19.33 10.55
CA ASN A 135 18.34 19.64 10.89
C ASN A 135 18.60 21.15 10.95
N THR A 136 18.10 21.92 9.98
CA THR A 136 18.25 23.39 9.99
C THR A 136 17.55 24.01 11.19
N THR A 137 16.42 23.45 11.66
CA THR A 137 15.72 23.97 12.84
C THR A 137 16.48 23.70 14.13
N THR A 138 17.27 22.61 14.20
CA THR A 138 18.05 22.27 15.40
C THR A 138 19.34 23.11 15.54
N THR A 139 19.83 23.70 14.46
CA THR A 139 21.06 24.51 14.44
C THR A 139 20.84 26.01 14.76
N ILE A 140 19.60 26.42 15.03
CA ILE A 140 19.19 27.78 15.41
C ILE A 140 18.61 27.74 16.82
#